data_AF-A0A916T7G2-F1
#
_entry.id   AF-A0A916T7G2-F1
#
_cell.length_a   1.000
_cell.length_b   1.000
_cell.length_c   1.000
_cell.angle_alpha   90.00
_cell.angle_beta   90.00
_cell.angle_gamma   90.00
#
_symmetry.space_group_name_H-M   'P 1'
#
loop_
_entity.id
_entity.type
_entity.pdbx_description
1 polymer ?
#
loop_
_entity_poly.entity_id
_entity_poly.type
_entity_poly.pdbx_seq_one_letter_code
_entity_poly.pdbx_strand_id
1 'polypeptide(L)'
;MTLNDITPAETTTAPRRRRSETRQRTASVSARLLPAERAAIDAAAEAAGCGPGTWTREVLTRAAGAPVPPRRAARTDLARAVGRWTGEVGKIGNNLNQLSRHAHQGSRVDAAALDRLTAVVRDLHTAVTSHESGGGEASAP
;
A
#
# COMPACT_ATOMS: atom_id res chain seq x y z
N MET A 1 9.79 -22.92 55.17
CA MET A 1 10.61 -22.42 54.05
C MET A 1 9.70 -22.43 52.84
N THR A 2 9.35 -21.25 52.33
CA THR A 2 8.06 -20.91 51.70
C THR A 2 7.95 -21.26 50.22
N LEU A 3 6.71 -21.57 49.83
CA LEU A 3 6.22 -21.84 48.48
C LEU A 3 6.43 -20.66 47.52
N ASN A 4 6.68 -21.01 46.25
CA ASN A 4 6.75 -20.13 45.10
C ASN A 4 5.44 -19.36 44.89
N ASP A 5 5.44 -18.06 45.18
CA ASP A 5 4.50 -17.10 44.61
C ASP A 5 5.23 -16.28 43.55
N ILE A 6 5.22 -16.75 42.31
CA ILE A 6 5.46 -15.90 41.14
C ILE A 6 4.10 -15.64 40.52
N THR A 7 3.51 -14.51 40.88
CA THR A 7 2.33 -13.94 40.22
C THR A 7 2.62 -13.83 38.72
N PRO A 8 1.81 -14.41 37.82
CA PRO A 8 2.00 -14.17 36.39
C PRO A 8 1.56 -12.73 36.12
N ALA A 9 2.55 -11.89 35.80
CA ALA A 9 2.33 -10.52 35.38
C ALA A 9 1.29 -10.48 34.25
N GLU A 10 0.23 -9.71 34.47
CA GLU A 10 -0.81 -9.42 33.50
C GLU A 10 -0.18 -9.01 32.17
N THR A 11 -0.39 -9.84 31.14
CA THR A 11 -0.03 -9.48 29.77
C THR A 11 -1.01 -8.40 29.31
N THR A 12 -0.66 -7.13 29.54
CA THR A 12 -1.38 -5.99 28.97
C THR A 12 -1.24 -6.04 27.45
N THR A 13 -2.21 -6.65 26.79
CA THR A 13 -2.29 -6.69 25.33
C THR A 13 -2.71 -5.29 24.88
N ALA A 14 -1.76 -4.52 24.38
CA ALA A 14 -2.03 -3.20 23.80
C ALA A 14 -3.18 -3.28 22.78
N PRO A 15 -4.09 -2.29 22.74
CA PRO A 15 -5.29 -2.36 21.92
C PRO A 15 -4.93 -2.48 20.43
N ARG A 16 -5.38 -3.57 19.80
CA ARG A 16 -5.31 -3.76 18.34
C ARG A 16 -6.00 -2.58 17.67
N ARG A 17 -5.23 -1.75 16.96
CA ARG A 17 -5.73 -0.61 16.19
C ARG A 17 -6.89 -1.07 15.29
N ARG A 18 -8.11 -0.55 15.52
CA ARG A 18 -9.28 -0.83 14.69
C ARG A 18 -8.96 -0.45 13.24
N ARG A 19 -9.08 -1.41 12.33
CA ARG A 19 -9.05 -1.12 10.89
C ARG A 19 -10.27 -0.26 10.58
N SER A 20 -10.07 0.82 9.83
CA SER A 20 -11.14 1.73 9.43
C SER A 20 -12.22 0.95 8.68
N GLU A 21 -13.38 0.78 9.31
CA GLU A 21 -14.57 0.13 8.76
C GLU A 21 -15.32 1.10 7.82
N THR A 22 -14.62 1.59 6.80
CA THR A 22 -15.14 2.60 5.85
C THR A 22 -15.67 1.96 4.56
N ARG A 23 -15.98 0.65 4.60
CA ARG A 23 -16.39 -0.07 3.39
C ARG A 23 -17.88 0.15 3.14
N GLN A 24 -18.19 1.01 2.17
CA GLN A 24 -19.56 1.31 1.75
C GLN A 24 -20.28 0.15 1.00
N ARG A 25 -19.61 -0.98 0.77
CA ARG A 25 -20.12 -2.12 0.00
C ARG A 25 -20.16 -3.36 0.88
N THR A 26 -21.37 -3.79 1.23
CA THR A 26 -21.62 -4.85 2.22
C THR A 26 -22.35 -6.06 1.63
N ALA A 27 -23.18 -5.87 0.60
CA ALA A 27 -23.93 -6.97 -0.05
C ALA A 27 -23.16 -7.60 -1.23
N SER A 28 -23.42 -8.88 -1.49
CA SER A 28 -22.82 -9.66 -2.59
C SER A 28 -23.87 -10.47 -3.36
N VAL A 29 -23.69 -10.57 -4.67
CA VAL A 29 -24.42 -11.50 -5.55
C VAL A 29 -23.41 -12.53 -6.06
N SER A 30 -23.76 -13.82 -5.99
CA SER A 30 -22.90 -14.93 -6.42
C SER A 30 -23.66 -15.90 -7.31
N ALA A 31 -23.04 -16.33 -8.41
CA ALA A 31 -23.53 -17.37 -9.31
C ALA A 31 -22.41 -18.38 -9.60
N ARG A 32 -22.76 -19.65 -9.81
CA ARG A 32 -21.81 -20.64 -10.33
C ARG A 32 -21.66 -20.43 -11.83
N LEU A 33 -20.42 -20.46 -12.30
CA LEU A 33 -20.06 -20.25 -13.70
C LEU A 33 -19.34 -21.49 -14.21
N LEU A 34 -19.61 -21.86 -15.46
CA LEU A 34 -18.75 -22.74 -16.23
C LEU A 34 -17.40 -22.04 -16.48
N PRO A 35 -16.31 -22.81 -16.69
CA PRO A 35 -15.00 -22.22 -17.00
C PRO A 35 -15.03 -21.29 -18.23
N ALA A 36 -15.78 -21.66 -19.26
CA ALA A 36 -15.92 -20.86 -20.48
C ALA A 36 -16.64 -19.52 -20.22
N GLU A 37 -17.69 -19.53 -19.40
CA GLU A 37 -18.41 -18.31 -19.01
C GLU A 37 -17.50 -17.38 -18.20
N ARG A 38 -16.71 -17.94 -17.27
CA ARG A 38 -15.73 -17.18 -16.50
C ARG A 38 -14.67 -16.54 -17.42
N ALA A 39 -14.15 -17.28 -18.39
CA ALA A 39 -13.16 -16.76 -19.34
C ALA A 39 -13.74 -15.63 -20.19
N ALA A 40 -14.98 -15.75 -20.65
CA ALA A 40 -15.66 -14.70 -21.42
C ALA A 40 -15.84 -13.41 -20.58
N ILE A 41 -16.19 -13.54 -19.30
CA ILE A 41 -16.31 -12.41 -18.37
C ILE A 41 -14.95 -11.74 -18.14
N ASP A 42 -13.89 -12.53 -17.92
CA ASP A 42 -12.55 -12.01 -17.70
C ASP A 42 -12.04 -11.24 -18.94
N ALA A 43 -12.23 -11.78 -20.14
CA ALA A 43 -11.87 -11.13 -21.40
C ALA A 43 -12.66 -9.83 -21.63
N ALA A 44 -13.96 -9.82 -21.33
CA ALA A 44 -14.78 -8.62 -21.47
C ALA A 44 -14.40 -7.52 -20.44
N ALA A 45 -14.00 -7.91 -19.23
CA ALA A 45 -13.50 -7.00 -18.22
C ALA A 45 -12.15 -6.38 -18.62
N GLU A 46 -11.25 -7.20 -19.16
CA GLU A 46 -9.95 -6.76 -19.67
C GLU A 46 -10.11 -5.78 -20.84
N ALA A 47 -10.97 -6.11 -21.82
CA ALA A 47 -11.28 -5.21 -22.94
C ALA A 47 -11.88 -3.88 -22.46
N ALA A 48 -12.59 -3.89 -21.32
CA ALA A 48 -13.10 -2.69 -20.68
C ALA A 48 -12.07 -1.97 -19.80
N GLY A 49 -10.86 -2.49 -19.62
CA GLY A 49 -9.82 -1.89 -18.78
C GLY A 49 -10.15 -1.89 -17.28
N CYS A 50 -10.97 -2.83 -16.81
CA CYS A 50 -11.31 -2.94 -15.40
C CYS A 50 -11.31 -4.40 -14.90
N GLY A 51 -11.36 -4.59 -13.58
CA GLY A 51 -11.37 -5.94 -13.02
C GLY A 51 -12.73 -6.64 -13.20
N PRO A 52 -12.79 -7.99 -13.22
CA PRO A 52 -14.03 -8.74 -13.47
C PRO A 52 -15.19 -8.34 -12.55
N GLY A 53 -14.95 -8.19 -11.24
CA GLY A 53 -15.99 -7.76 -10.31
C GLY A 53 -16.47 -6.31 -10.52
N THR A 54 -15.61 -5.42 -11.02
CA THR A 54 -16.00 -4.05 -11.40
C THR A 54 -16.87 -4.10 -12.65
N TRP A 55 -16.43 -4.83 -13.67
CA TRP A 55 -17.16 -5.01 -14.92
C TRP A 55 -18.54 -5.63 -14.68
N THR A 56 -18.61 -6.77 -13.99
CA THR A 56 -19.88 -7.46 -13.69
C THR A 56 -20.84 -6.56 -12.93
N ARG A 57 -20.35 -5.82 -11.92
CA ARG A 57 -21.20 -4.88 -11.18
C ARG A 57 -21.75 -3.79 -12.08
N GLU A 58 -20.93 -3.20 -12.95
CA GLU A 58 -21.39 -2.16 -13.88
C GLU A 58 -22.46 -2.69 -14.84
N VAL A 59 -22.23 -3.87 -15.43
CA VAL A 59 -23.17 -4.53 -16.34
C VAL A 59 -24.50 -4.84 -15.64
N LEU A 60 -24.46 -5.47 -14.47
CA LEU A 60 -25.66 -5.83 -13.70
C LEU A 60 -26.41 -4.58 -13.20
N THR A 61 -25.69 -3.57 -12.73
CA THR A 61 -26.30 -2.30 -12.27
C THR A 61 -26.99 -1.59 -13.44
N ARG A 62 -26.35 -1.55 -14.61
CA ARG A 62 -26.93 -0.98 -15.84
C ARG A 62 -28.16 -1.77 -16.30
N ALA A 63 -28.07 -3.10 -16.30
CA ALA A 63 -29.18 -3.97 -16.69
C ALA A 63 -30.39 -3.82 -15.74
N ALA A 64 -30.15 -3.55 -14.46
CA ALA A 64 -31.19 -3.24 -13.48
C ALA A 64 -31.75 -1.80 -13.60
N GLY A 65 -31.31 -1.00 -14.57
CA GLY A 65 -31.75 0.38 -14.77
C GLY A 65 -31.23 1.38 -13.72
N ALA A 66 -30.26 0.96 -12.88
CA ALA A 66 -29.70 1.81 -11.84
C ALA A 66 -28.49 2.63 -12.36
N PRO A 67 -28.21 3.81 -11.76
CA PRO A 67 -27.05 4.61 -12.14
C PRO A 67 -25.75 3.84 -11.95
N VAL A 68 -24.94 3.78 -13.00
CA VAL A 68 -23.62 3.15 -12.94
C VAL A 68 -22.65 4.10 -12.22
N PRO A 69 -22.02 3.67 -11.11
CA PRO A 69 -21.06 4.51 -10.42
C PRO A 69 -19.85 4.80 -11.32
N PRO A 70 -19.29 6.02 -11.25
CA PRO A 70 -18.11 6.36 -12.04
C PRO A 70 -16.94 5.43 -11.69
N ARG A 71 -16.23 5.01 -12.72
CA ARG A 71 -14.98 4.25 -12.55
C ARG A 71 -13.99 5.12 -11.80
N ARG A 72 -13.38 4.56 -10.76
CA ARG A 72 -12.17 5.17 -10.23
C ARG A 72 -11.12 5.06 -11.32
N ALA A 73 -10.52 6.17 -11.72
CA ALA A 73 -9.50 6.17 -12.75
C ALA A 73 -8.48 5.06 -12.48
N ALA A 74 -8.18 4.25 -13.49
CA ALA A 74 -7.14 3.24 -13.39
C ALA A 74 -5.86 3.96 -12.95
N ARG A 75 -5.26 3.51 -11.85
CA ARG A 75 -3.97 4.07 -11.42
C ARG A 75 -2.96 3.71 -12.49
N THR A 76 -2.46 4.71 -13.22
CA THR A 76 -1.46 4.53 -14.27
C THR A 76 -0.22 3.83 -13.72
N ASP A 77 0.58 3.18 -14.58
CA ASP A 77 1.82 2.52 -14.13
C ASP A 77 2.78 3.51 -13.49
N LEU A 78 2.85 4.74 -14.00
CA LEU A 78 3.54 5.85 -13.37
C LEU A 78 2.98 6.13 -11.96
N ALA A 79 1.66 6.26 -11.80
CA ALA A 79 1.06 6.51 -10.49
C ALA A 79 1.25 5.33 -9.52
N ARG A 80 1.41 4.10 -10.01
CA ARG A 80 1.79 2.92 -9.20
C ARG A 80 3.25 2.99 -8.78
N ALA A 81 4.16 3.30 -9.70
CA ALA A 81 5.59 3.43 -9.43
C ALA A 81 5.87 4.56 -8.44
N VAL A 82 5.32 5.76 -8.70
CA VAL A 82 5.37 6.91 -7.78
C VAL A 82 4.75 6.54 -6.44
N GLY A 83 3.61 5.84 -6.42
CA GLY A 83 2.97 5.40 -5.18
C GLY A 83 3.85 4.50 -4.30
N ARG A 84 4.59 3.56 -4.90
CA ARG A 84 5.55 2.72 -4.17
C ARG A 84 6.69 3.56 -3.64
N TRP A 85 7.25 4.43 -4.47
CA TRP A 85 8.36 5.31 -4.10
C TRP A 85 7.99 6.26 -2.95
N THR A 86 6.84 6.94 -3.02
CA THR A 86 6.31 7.77 -1.94
C THR A 86 6.10 6.98 -0.65
N GLY A 87 5.72 5.71 -0.76
CA GLY A 87 5.61 4.80 0.38
C GLY A 87 6.94 4.54 1.09
N GLU A 88 8.01 4.28 0.32
CA GLU A 88 9.36 4.07 0.88
C GLU A 88 9.91 5.36 1.50
N VAL A 89 9.74 6.51 0.82
CA VAL A 89 10.13 7.82 1.37
C VAL A 89 9.37 8.13 2.66
N GLY A 90 8.08 7.77 2.74
CA GLY A 90 7.29 7.92 3.96
C GLY A 90 7.82 7.09 5.14
N LYS A 91 8.34 5.88 4.89
CA LYS A 91 8.98 5.06 5.94
C LYS A 91 10.26 5.71 6.45
N ILE A 92 11.08 6.27 5.55
CA ILE A 92 12.31 6.98 5.91
C ILE A 92 11.99 8.20 6.77
N GLY A 93 11.02 9.02 6.35
CA GLY A 93 10.56 10.18 7.11
C GLY A 93 10.03 9.80 8.50
N ASN A 94 9.31 8.69 8.62
CA ASN A 94 8.83 8.20 9.91
C ASN A 94 9.98 7.77 10.83
N ASN A 95 11.02 7.11 10.31
CA ASN A 95 12.20 6.74 11.08
C ASN A 95 12.99 7.97 11.55
N LEU A 96 13.17 8.96 10.67
CA LEU A 96 13.78 10.23 11.01
C LEU A 96 12.98 10.97 12.10
N ASN A 97 11.66 10.97 12.00
CA ASN A 97 10.80 11.59 12.99
C ASN A 97 10.83 10.86 14.35
N GLN A 98 11.04 9.55 14.35
CA GLN A 98 11.27 8.78 15.58
C GLN A 98 12.62 9.13 16.21
N LEU A 99 13.68 9.25 15.41
CA LEU A 99 15.01 9.64 15.86
C LEU A 99 15.03 11.05 16.43
N SER A 100 14.37 12.00 15.76
CA SER A 100 14.23 13.38 16.22
C SER A 100 13.44 13.49 17.52
N ARG A 101 12.32 12.73 17.65
CA ARG A 101 11.58 12.65 18.91
C ARG A 101 12.44 12.05 20.04
N HIS A 102 13.22 11.02 19.75
CA HIS A 102 14.10 10.38 20.73
C HIS A 102 15.25 11.32 21.17
N ALA A 103 15.83 12.07 20.24
CA ALA A 103 16.87 13.07 20.51
C ALA A 103 16.34 14.27 21.32
N HIS A 104 15.13 14.76 21.02
CA HIS A 104 14.50 15.85 21.76
C HIS A 104 14.14 15.49 23.22
N GLN A 105 14.04 14.19 23.55
CA GLN A 105 13.74 13.70 24.90
C GLN A 105 15.00 13.55 25.78
N GLY A 106 16.18 14.00 25.33
CA GLY A 106 17.42 14.02 26.12
C GLY A 106 18.21 12.72 26.13
N SER A 107 17.81 11.72 25.33
CA SER A 107 18.54 10.46 25.18
C SER A 107 19.70 10.61 24.18
N ARG A 108 20.89 10.09 24.53
CA ARG A 108 22.04 10.04 23.60
C ARG A 108 21.69 9.19 22.38
N VAL A 109 21.73 9.80 21.20
CA VAL A 109 21.56 9.11 19.93
C VAL A 109 22.79 8.26 19.65
N ASP A 110 22.60 6.97 19.38
CA ASP A 110 23.68 6.07 18.94
C ASP A 110 24.27 6.57 17.61
N ALA A 111 25.53 7.00 17.62
CA ALA A 111 26.24 7.50 16.46
C ALA A 111 26.30 6.46 15.33
N ALA A 112 26.41 5.17 15.67
CA ALA A 112 26.42 4.10 14.69
C ALA A 112 25.06 3.93 13.99
N ALA A 113 23.95 4.26 14.67
CA ALA A 113 22.63 4.27 14.06
C ALA A 113 22.47 5.45 13.09
N LEU A 114 23.11 6.59 13.38
CA LEU A 114 23.10 7.77 12.52
C LEU A 114 23.94 7.56 11.25
N ASP A 115 25.09 6.90 11.37
CA ASP A 115 25.95 6.55 10.24
C ASP A 115 25.26 5.57 9.29
N ARG A 116 24.57 4.56 9.83
CA ARG A 116 23.75 3.63 9.04
C ARG A 116 22.62 4.33 8.30
N LEU A 117 21.92 5.26 8.95
CA LEU A 117 20.86 6.04 8.30
C LEU A 117 21.43 6.91 7.17
N THR A 118 22.58 7.55 7.41
CA THR A 118 23.25 8.40 6.43
C THR A 118 23.70 7.61 5.21
N ALA A 119 24.23 6.39 5.40
CA ALA A 119 24.60 5.49 4.31
C ALA A 119 23.37 5.12 3.45
N VAL A 120 22.27 4.70 4.09
CA VAL A 120 21.04 4.31 3.37
C VAL A 120 20.44 5.48 2.58
N VAL A 121 20.46 6.70 3.13
CA VAL A 121 19.98 7.90 2.43
C VAL A 121 20.88 8.25 1.24
N ARG A 122 22.20 8.09 1.37
CA ARG A 122 23.17 8.34 0.29
C ARG A 122 23.04 7.33 -0.84
N ASP A 123 22.87 6.06 -0.51
CA ASP A 123 22.67 4.98 -1.48
C ASP A 123 21.36 5.20 -2.26
N LEU A 124 20.29 5.60 -1.55
CA LEU A 124 19.02 5.94 -2.17
C LEU A 124 19.13 7.15 -3.10
N HIS A 125 19.81 8.22 -2.66
CA HIS A 125 20.04 9.41 -3.49
C HIS A 125 20.77 9.03 -4.79
N THR A 126 21.82 8.21 -4.67
CA THR A 126 22.63 7.76 -5.81
C THR A 126 21.79 6.94 -6.79
N ALA A 127 21.01 5.99 -6.30
CA ALA A 127 20.13 5.16 -7.13
C ALA A 127 19.09 5.99 -7.91
N VAL A 128 18.55 7.04 -7.29
CA VAL A 128 17.60 7.96 -7.94
C VAL A 128 18.31 8.78 -9.02
N THR A 129 19.47 9.39 -8.72
CA THR A 129 20.19 10.23 -9.70
C THR A 129 20.77 9.44 -10.87
N SER A 130 21.17 8.18 -10.65
CA SER A 130 21.65 7.30 -11.72
C SER A 130 20.51 6.85 -12.65
N HIS A 131 19.28 6.79 -12.15
CA HIS A 131 18.10 6.46 -12.96
C HIS A 131 17.65 7.63 -13.85
N GLU A 132 17.89 8.88 -13.42
CA GLU A 132 17.64 10.08 -14.22
C GLU A 132 18.65 10.26 -15.37
N SER A 133 19.88 9.77 -15.19
CA SER A 133 20.98 9.93 -16.17
C SER A 133 20.90 8.96 -17.36
N GLY A 134 20.12 7.88 -17.26
CA GLY A 134 19.95 6.86 -18.32
C GLY A 134 18.75 7.10 -19.24
N GLY A 135 17.96 8.17 -19.02
CA GLY A 135 16.76 8.49 -19.81
C GLY A 135 16.94 9.62 -20.83
N GLY A 136 18.16 10.15 -20.99
CA GLY A 136 18.44 11.37 -21.75
C GLY A 136 18.93 11.23 -23.19
N GLU A 137 19.21 10.02 -23.70
CA GLU A 137 19.74 9.82 -25.06
C GLU A 137 18.83 8.91 -25.90
N ALA A 138 17.65 9.41 -26.27
CA ALA A 138 16.87 8.89 -27.41
C ALA A 138 15.81 9.90 -27.87
N SER A 139 16.21 11.13 -28.22
CA SER A 139 15.39 11.96 -29.12
C SER A 139 16.20 13.13 -29.69
N ALA A 140 16.70 12.97 -30.91
CA ALA A 140 16.92 14.08 -31.84
C ALA A 140 16.75 13.54 -33.27
N PRO A 141 16.16 14.33 -34.17
CA PRO A 141 15.54 13.89 -35.43
C PRO A 141 16.52 13.43 -36.52
#